data_AF-A0A6I9WC45-F1
#
_entry.id   AF-A0A6I9WC45-F1
#
_cell.length_a   1.000
_cell.length_b   1.000
_cell.length_c   1.000
_cell.angle_alpha   90.00
_cell.angle_beta   90.00
_cell.angle_gamma   90.00
#
_symmetry.space_group_name_H-M   'P 1'
#
loop_
_entity.id
_entity.type
_entity.pdbx_description
1 polymer ?
#
loop_
_entity_poly.entity_id
_entity_poly.type
_entity_poly.pdbx_seq_one_letter_code
_entity_poly.pdbx_strand_id
1 'polypeptide(L)'
;MLANLRLTLRNLATLLCLIAHAQATYKLQERYSWTELDFAFPNPGLKRQALASGDYIPQNALPVGMEHWGNRLFVTVPRWRDGIPATLTYINMDHTPAGSPELIPYPDWHSNTAGDCANSITTAYRIKADECGRLWVLDAGTLGLLNTTTYPCPYAVNVFDLRTNKRVRRYELRPDDINANTFIVNIAVDIGKSCNDAFAYFTDELGYGMIVYSWEQNKSWRFSGHSFFFPDPLRGDFNIGGVNYQWSNEGVFGMSLSPIRSDGYRTMFFSPLASHRQFAVSTRILRDKSRVENSFHDFVALDERGPNSHTTAHVMSDDGIELFNLIDQNAVGCWHSSMPYQPQFHGVVDRDDVGLIFPVDVKIDENRDVWVLSDRMPIFLFSKLDYNDVNFRIYTAPLSTLIDNTVCDIRNNAYGPSLFRQADVPNVAPSSRNYLTPVVGTGYTSSGTDPTKAYVFNNGMSYEIGSGGPHLFPRYSESLKNSVTTRNSDWWARH
;
A
#
# COMPACT_ATOMS: atom_id res chain seq x y z
N MET A 1 5.35 14.69 -67.50
CA MET A 1 5.58 15.26 -66.15
C MET A 1 4.30 15.48 -65.33
N LEU A 2 3.13 15.79 -65.92
CA LEU A 2 1.90 16.07 -65.17
C LEU A 2 1.12 14.82 -64.65
N ALA A 3 1.39 13.62 -65.17
CA ALA A 3 0.71 12.39 -64.74
C ALA A 3 1.30 11.79 -63.45
N ASN A 4 2.61 11.92 -63.23
CA ASN A 4 3.29 11.38 -62.04
C ASN A 4 3.04 12.21 -60.77
N LEU A 5 2.62 13.47 -60.90
CA LEU A 5 2.31 14.34 -59.75
C LEU A 5 0.91 14.06 -59.17
N ARG A 6 -0.02 13.51 -59.98
CA ARG A 6 -1.39 13.18 -59.52
C ARG A 6 -1.45 11.86 -58.77
N LEU A 7 -0.56 10.90 -59.05
CA LEU A 7 -0.48 9.64 -58.32
C LEU A 7 0.13 9.81 -56.92
N THR A 8 1.10 10.72 -56.78
CA THR A 8 1.75 10.99 -55.48
C THR A 8 0.84 11.74 -54.52
N LEU A 9 0.01 12.67 -54.99
CA LEU A 9 -0.96 13.40 -54.15
C LEU A 9 -2.12 12.51 -53.65
N ARG A 10 -2.60 11.54 -54.44
CA ARG A 10 -3.62 10.57 -54.01
C ARG A 10 -3.09 9.57 -52.97
N ASN A 11 -1.84 9.14 -53.11
CA ASN A 11 -1.17 8.27 -52.14
C ASN A 11 -0.80 9.02 -50.86
N LEU A 12 -0.50 10.32 -50.94
CA LEU A 12 -0.27 11.14 -49.75
C LEU A 12 -1.58 11.40 -48.98
N ALA A 13 -2.70 11.64 -49.66
CA ALA A 13 -3.99 11.84 -49.01
C ALA A 13 -4.54 10.56 -48.35
N THR A 14 -4.28 9.38 -48.93
CA THR A 14 -4.62 8.09 -48.28
C THR A 14 -3.68 7.75 -47.13
N LEU A 15 -2.40 8.13 -47.20
CA LEU A 15 -1.47 8.01 -46.07
C LEU A 15 -1.79 9.01 -44.95
N LEU A 16 -2.24 10.23 -45.27
CA LEU A 16 -2.70 11.24 -44.29
C LEU A 16 -4.06 10.89 -43.65
N CYS A 17 -4.95 10.18 -44.35
CA CYS A 17 -6.17 9.62 -43.75
C CYS A 17 -5.91 8.33 -42.94
N LEU A 18 -4.77 7.66 -43.13
CA LEU A 18 -4.32 6.52 -42.30
C LEU A 18 -3.52 6.95 -41.06
N ILE A 19 -3.15 8.23 -40.96
CA ILE A 19 -2.83 8.88 -39.69
C ILE A 19 -4.16 9.37 -39.07
N ALA A 20 -5.15 8.46 -39.02
CA ALA A 20 -6.11 8.53 -37.95
C ALA A 20 -5.27 8.50 -36.68
N HIS A 21 -5.29 9.60 -35.95
CA HIS A 21 -4.59 9.69 -34.68
C HIS A 21 -5.09 8.50 -33.87
N ALA A 22 -4.24 7.50 -33.68
CA ALA A 22 -4.39 6.57 -32.59
C ALA A 22 -4.15 7.40 -31.33
N GLN A 23 -5.13 8.25 -30.98
CA GLN A 23 -5.27 8.69 -29.61
C GLN A 23 -5.46 7.37 -28.87
N ALA A 24 -4.47 7.01 -28.05
CA ALA A 24 -4.67 5.96 -27.07
C ALA A 24 -5.96 6.35 -26.33
N THR A 25 -7.03 5.60 -26.56
CA THR A 25 -8.28 5.81 -25.86
C THR A 25 -8.02 5.41 -24.42
N TYR A 26 -7.83 6.40 -23.54
CA TYR A 26 -7.81 6.20 -22.10
C TYR A 26 -9.07 5.44 -21.70
N LYS A 27 -8.89 4.35 -20.98
CA LYS A 27 -10.01 3.50 -20.56
C LYS A 27 -10.63 4.05 -19.28
N LEU A 28 -9.79 4.48 -18.35
CA LEU A 28 -10.16 5.22 -17.15
C LEU A 28 -10.72 6.59 -17.56
N GLN A 29 -11.92 6.88 -17.08
CA GLN A 29 -12.57 8.16 -17.28
C GLN A 29 -12.41 9.00 -16.02
N GLU A 30 -11.93 10.24 -16.16
CA GLU A 30 -11.88 11.18 -15.05
C GLU A 30 -13.31 11.49 -14.61
N ARG A 31 -13.59 11.30 -13.32
CA ARG A 31 -14.89 11.62 -12.73
C ARG A 31 -14.81 12.83 -11.83
N TYR A 32 -13.77 12.92 -11.02
CA TYR A 32 -13.57 14.05 -10.12
C TYR A 32 -12.13 14.55 -10.21
N SER A 33 -11.96 15.87 -10.08
CA SER A 33 -10.66 16.51 -10.15
C SER A 33 -10.61 17.79 -9.34
N TRP A 34 -9.44 18.11 -8.79
CA TRP A 34 -9.23 19.29 -7.95
C TRP A 34 -7.85 19.90 -8.20
N THR A 35 -7.81 21.23 -8.26
CA THR A 35 -6.56 21.98 -8.09
C THR A 35 -6.17 22.01 -6.60
N GLU A 36 -7.15 22.32 -5.75
CA GLU A 36 -7.10 22.27 -4.28
C GLU A 36 -8.36 21.57 -3.77
N LEU A 37 -8.24 20.79 -2.70
CA LEU A 37 -9.41 20.20 -2.05
C LEU A 37 -10.23 21.27 -1.34
N ASP A 38 -11.54 21.06 -1.30
CA ASP A 38 -12.46 21.93 -0.57
C ASP A 38 -13.41 21.13 0.31
N PHE A 39 -13.99 21.77 1.33
CA PHE A 39 -14.82 21.10 2.34
C PHE A 39 -16.18 21.77 2.48
N ALA A 40 -17.22 20.96 2.69
CA ALA A 40 -18.60 21.40 2.77
C ALA A 40 -18.92 22.04 4.14
N PHE A 41 -18.33 23.20 4.41
CA PHE A 41 -18.56 23.95 5.65
C PHE A 41 -20.06 24.28 5.82
N PRO A 42 -20.60 24.29 7.06
CA PRO A 42 -22.02 24.53 7.28
C PRO A 42 -22.51 25.88 6.74
N ASN A 43 -21.63 26.88 6.67
CA ASN A 43 -21.89 28.15 5.99
C ASN A 43 -20.58 28.87 5.60
N PRO A 44 -20.65 29.86 4.68
CA PRO A 44 -19.48 30.63 4.23
C PRO A 44 -18.79 31.45 5.31
N GLY A 45 -19.48 31.81 6.40
CA GLY A 45 -18.90 32.53 7.54
C GLY A 45 -17.89 31.66 8.28
N LEU A 46 -18.26 30.42 8.60
CA LEU A 46 -17.38 29.45 9.24
C LEU A 46 -16.19 29.07 8.37
N LYS A 47 -16.39 28.93 7.06
CA LYS A 47 -15.30 28.69 6.10
C LYS A 47 -14.27 29.82 6.13
N ARG A 48 -14.73 31.08 6.08
CA ARG A 48 -13.84 32.26 6.16
C ARG A 48 -13.13 32.35 7.51
N GLN A 49 -13.80 31.99 8.60
CA GLN A 49 -13.16 31.93 9.91
C GLN A 49 -12.06 30.88 9.95
N ALA A 50 -12.32 29.65 9.47
CA ALA A 50 -11.34 28.58 9.43
C ALA A 50 -10.12 28.91 8.56
N LEU A 51 -10.36 29.56 7.40
CA LEU A 51 -9.28 30.10 6.56
C LEU A 51 -8.45 31.17 7.29
N ALA A 52 -9.10 32.04 8.07
CA ALA A 52 -8.42 33.12 8.79
C ALA A 52 -7.66 32.64 10.02
N SER A 53 -8.15 31.60 10.72
CA SER A 53 -7.50 31.01 11.89
C SER A 53 -6.39 30.02 11.53
N GLY A 54 -6.38 29.50 10.30
CA GLY A 54 -5.49 28.42 9.88
C GLY A 54 -6.03 27.02 10.20
N ASP A 55 -7.27 26.89 10.69
CA ASP A 55 -7.95 25.60 10.86
C ASP A 55 -8.29 24.95 9.51
N TYR A 56 -8.27 25.73 8.43
CA TYR A 56 -8.36 25.24 7.07
C TYR A 56 -7.31 25.92 6.17
N ILE A 57 -6.39 25.12 5.62
CA ILE A 57 -5.36 25.56 4.67
C ILE A 57 -5.47 24.64 3.43
N PRO A 58 -6.16 25.07 2.36
CA PRO A 58 -6.41 24.23 1.18
C PRO A 58 -5.15 23.58 0.60
N GLN A 59 -4.03 24.32 0.58
CA GLN A 59 -2.75 23.90 0.02
C GLN A 59 -2.04 22.80 0.82
N ASN A 60 -2.56 22.47 2.00
CA ASN A 60 -2.00 21.42 2.86
C ASN A 60 -2.75 20.09 2.71
N ALA A 61 -3.89 20.08 2.02
CA ALA A 61 -4.73 18.91 1.88
C ALA A 61 -4.29 18.04 0.69
N LEU A 62 -3.98 16.77 0.97
CA LEU A 62 -3.66 15.74 -0.01
C LEU A 62 -4.57 14.53 0.24
N PRO A 63 -5.39 14.07 -0.73
CA PRO A 63 -6.20 12.87 -0.56
C PRO A 63 -5.33 11.62 -0.78
N VAL A 64 -5.46 10.61 0.07
CA VAL A 64 -4.62 9.39 -0.04
C VAL A 64 -5.41 8.10 -0.15
N GLY A 65 -6.65 8.05 0.33
CA GLY A 65 -7.48 6.84 0.30
C GLY A 65 -8.86 7.12 -0.21
N MET A 66 -9.49 6.10 -0.81
CA MET A 66 -10.89 6.17 -1.22
C MET A 66 -11.61 4.84 -1.01
N GLU A 67 -12.93 4.89 -1.00
CA GLU A 67 -13.77 3.71 -1.04
C GLU A 67 -15.15 4.04 -1.60
N HIS A 68 -15.67 3.19 -2.47
CA HIS A 68 -17.02 3.34 -3.01
C HIS A 68 -18.01 2.54 -2.15
N TRP A 69 -19.19 3.11 -1.86
CA TRP A 69 -20.32 2.37 -1.33
C TRP A 69 -21.64 3.07 -1.65
N GLY A 70 -22.50 2.42 -2.44
CA GLY A 70 -23.80 2.97 -2.80
C GLY A 70 -23.67 4.34 -3.51
N ASN A 71 -24.25 5.39 -2.92
CA ASN A 71 -24.17 6.75 -3.47
C ASN A 71 -23.02 7.59 -2.90
N ARG A 72 -22.10 6.98 -2.14
CA ARG A 72 -21.00 7.69 -1.48
C ARG A 72 -19.66 7.19 -2.00
N LEU A 73 -18.82 8.14 -2.38
CA LEU A 73 -17.40 7.92 -2.61
C LEU A 73 -16.64 8.54 -1.46
N PHE A 74 -16.18 7.71 -0.52
CA PHE A 74 -15.37 8.15 0.61
C PHE A 74 -13.99 8.57 0.14
N VAL A 75 -13.44 9.61 0.76
CA VAL A 75 -12.10 10.14 0.51
C VAL A 75 -11.45 10.48 1.85
N THR A 76 -10.22 10.03 2.06
CA THR A 76 -9.45 10.35 3.26
C THR A 76 -8.36 11.37 2.98
N VAL A 77 -8.20 12.31 3.92
CA VAL A 77 -7.22 13.39 3.87
C VAL A 77 -6.43 13.35 5.19
N PRO A 78 -5.24 12.73 5.23
CA PRO A 78 -4.48 12.60 6.45
C PRO A 78 -3.94 13.96 6.90
N ARG A 79 -3.78 14.13 8.22
CA ARG A 79 -3.32 15.40 8.83
C ARG A 79 -1.79 15.51 8.83
N TRP A 80 -1.17 15.39 7.66
CA TRP A 80 0.29 15.52 7.48
C TRP A 80 0.81 16.94 7.68
N ARG A 81 -0.06 17.92 7.40
CA ARG A 81 0.17 19.35 7.63
C ARG A 81 -1.04 19.94 8.34
N ASP A 82 -0.87 21.12 8.92
CA ASP A 82 -1.95 21.84 9.60
C ASP A 82 -3.05 22.27 8.64
N GLY A 83 -4.22 22.61 9.20
CA GLY A 83 -5.34 23.14 8.44
C GLY A 83 -6.15 22.09 7.69
N ILE A 84 -6.21 20.86 8.19
CA ILE A 84 -7.07 19.79 7.66
C ILE A 84 -8.33 19.64 8.53
N PRO A 85 -9.46 20.23 8.10
CA PRO A 85 -10.65 20.34 8.92
C PRO A 85 -11.34 18.99 9.18
N ALA A 86 -11.34 18.09 8.20
CA ALA A 86 -11.86 16.73 8.34
C ALA A 86 -10.97 15.73 7.62
N THR A 87 -10.73 14.57 8.26
CA THR A 87 -9.82 13.55 7.74
C THR A 87 -10.55 12.40 7.07
N LEU A 88 -11.78 12.10 7.50
CA LEU A 88 -12.67 11.16 6.84
C LEU A 88 -13.83 11.92 6.22
N THR A 89 -13.95 11.83 4.90
CA THR A 89 -14.96 12.56 4.13
C THR A 89 -15.60 11.68 3.07
N TYR A 90 -16.62 12.20 2.38
CA TYR A 90 -17.19 11.58 1.19
C TYR A 90 -17.74 12.61 0.22
N ILE A 91 -17.94 12.16 -1.02
CA ILE A 91 -18.68 12.84 -2.08
C ILE A 91 -20.05 12.16 -2.18
N ASN A 92 -21.12 12.95 -2.17
CA ASN A 92 -22.45 12.44 -2.50
C ASN A 92 -22.63 12.44 -4.02
N MET A 93 -22.60 11.25 -4.62
CA MET A 93 -22.61 11.09 -6.08
C MET A 93 -23.98 11.35 -6.71
N ASP A 94 -25.07 11.32 -5.93
CA ASP A 94 -26.41 11.67 -6.42
C ASP A 94 -26.52 13.18 -6.68
N HIS A 95 -25.81 13.98 -5.89
CA HIS A 95 -25.82 15.44 -6.01
C HIS A 95 -24.68 15.97 -6.88
N THR A 96 -23.53 15.28 -6.89
CA THR A 96 -22.37 15.69 -7.67
C THR A 96 -21.88 14.54 -8.54
N PRO A 97 -22.38 14.41 -9.78
CA PRO A 97 -22.01 13.31 -10.66
C PRO A 97 -20.56 13.35 -11.15
N ALA A 98 -19.98 14.56 -11.31
CA ALA A 98 -18.60 14.80 -11.74
C ALA A 98 -18.11 16.20 -11.34
N GLY A 99 -16.80 16.48 -11.51
CA GLY A 99 -16.18 17.80 -11.31
C GLY A 99 -15.37 17.92 -10.02
N SER A 100 -15.40 19.08 -9.36
CA SER A 100 -14.61 19.40 -8.16
C SER A 100 -15.49 19.60 -6.92
N PRO A 101 -16.20 18.58 -6.41
CA PRO A 101 -17.09 18.74 -5.27
C PRO A 101 -16.34 19.11 -3.99
N GLU A 102 -17.03 19.84 -3.11
CA GLU A 102 -16.64 19.94 -1.72
C GLU A 102 -16.76 18.57 -1.02
N LEU A 103 -15.77 18.24 -0.18
CA LEU A 103 -15.74 17.03 0.62
C LEU A 103 -16.62 17.18 1.86
N ILE A 104 -17.53 16.24 2.07
CA ILE A 104 -18.46 16.24 3.21
C ILE A 104 -17.86 15.40 4.34
N PRO A 105 -17.65 15.96 5.55
CA PRO A 105 -17.14 15.18 6.68
C PRO A 105 -18.05 14.02 7.04
N TYR A 106 -17.47 12.85 7.32
CA TYR A 106 -18.21 11.65 7.69
C TYR A 106 -17.86 11.16 9.10
N PRO A 107 -18.86 10.69 9.88
CA PRO A 107 -20.30 10.88 9.63
C PRO A 107 -20.74 12.33 9.80
N ASP A 108 -19.94 13.12 10.50
CA ASP A 108 -20.18 14.54 10.77
C ASP A 108 -18.86 15.26 11.13
N TRP A 109 -18.98 16.57 11.36
CA TRP A 109 -17.87 17.44 11.77
C TRP A 109 -17.28 17.07 13.14
N HIS A 110 -18.11 16.65 14.10
CA HIS A 110 -17.67 16.36 15.46
C HIS A 110 -16.77 15.13 15.51
N SER A 111 -17.11 14.11 14.72
CA SER A 111 -16.36 12.87 14.54
C SER A 111 -15.01 13.05 13.81
N ASN A 112 -14.68 14.28 13.44
CA ASN A 112 -13.43 14.68 12.80
C ASN A 112 -12.62 15.67 13.66
N THR A 113 -12.87 15.78 14.96
CA THR A 113 -12.02 16.54 15.90
C THR A 113 -10.68 15.82 16.15
N ALA A 114 -9.56 16.45 15.78
CA ALA A 114 -8.24 15.88 16.03
C ALA A 114 -7.94 15.75 17.53
N GLY A 115 -7.39 14.61 17.96
CA GLY A 115 -6.99 14.37 19.35
C GLY A 115 -8.11 13.95 20.31
N ASP A 116 -9.38 13.99 19.90
CA ASP A 116 -10.47 13.36 20.65
C ASP A 116 -10.51 11.85 20.35
N CYS A 117 -9.56 11.11 20.91
CA CYS A 117 -9.38 9.68 20.63
C CYS A 117 -10.63 8.85 20.96
N ALA A 118 -11.41 9.28 21.94
CA ALA A 118 -12.57 8.55 22.43
C ALA A 118 -13.73 8.65 21.43
N ASN A 119 -13.98 9.82 20.84
CA ASN A 119 -15.20 10.06 20.06
C ASN A 119 -14.96 10.32 18.57
N SER A 120 -13.71 10.58 18.17
CA SER A 120 -13.36 11.10 16.85
C SER A 120 -12.28 10.27 16.15
N ILE A 121 -12.00 10.64 14.91
CA ILE A 121 -10.89 10.15 14.09
C ILE A 121 -9.80 11.23 14.02
N THR A 122 -8.57 10.86 14.36
CA THR A 122 -7.45 11.80 14.35
C THR A 122 -6.77 11.89 12.98
N THR A 123 -6.45 10.78 12.33
CA THR A 123 -5.88 10.80 10.97
C THR A 123 -6.27 9.53 10.24
N ALA A 124 -7.22 9.63 9.31
CA ALA A 124 -7.66 8.52 8.49
C ALA A 124 -6.66 8.30 7.33
N TYR A 125 -6.19 7.07 7.18
CA TYR A 125 -5.39 6.63 6.03
C TYR A 125 -6.26 5.82 5.06
N ARG A 126 -5.99 4.53 4.85
CA ARG A 126 -6.82 3.67 4.01
C ARG A 126 -8.08 3.24 4.75
N ILE A 127 -9.12 3.07 3.95
CA ILE A 127 -10.45 2.67 4.38
C ILE A 127 -10.90 1.46 3.57
N LYS A 128 -11.80 0.66 4.15
CA LYS A 128 -12.41 -0.48 3.47
C LYS A 128 -13.89 -0.60 3.82
N ALA A 129 -14.75 -0.57 2.81
CA ALA A 129 -16.14 -0.98 2.94
C ALA A 129 -16.22 -2.50 2.73
N ASP A 130 -16.88 -3.19 3.65
CA ASP A 130 -17.13 -4.62 3.52
C ASP A 130 -18.55 -4.94 3.03
N GLU A 131 -18.75 -6.18 2.58
CA GLU A 131 -20.04 -6.69 2.12
C GLU A 131 -21.14 -6.70 3.20
N CYS A 132 -20.77 -6.53 4.47
CA CYS A 132 -21.70 -6.43 5.59
C CYS A 132 -22.24 -5.00 5.79
N GLY A 133 -21.82 -4.04 4.96
CA GLY A 133 -22.20 -2.63 5.08
C GLY A 133 -21.49 -1.95 6.24
N ARG A 134 -20.23 -2.32 6.52
CA ARG A 134 -19.38 -1.64 7.50
C ARG A 134 -18.23 -0.94 6.81
N LEU A 135 -17.95 0.30 7.22
CA LEU A 135 -16.77 1.04 6.84
C LEU A 135 -15.71 0.91 7.93
N TRP A 136 -14.58 0.32 7.58
CA TRP A 136 -13.41 0.14 8.42
C TRP A 136 -12.42 1.27 8.14
N VAL A 137 -12.09 2.03 9.16
CA VAL A 137 -11.25 3.23 9.06
C VAL A 137 -10.01 3.04 9.92
N LEU A 138 -8.86 2.97 9.26
CA LEU A 138 -7.57 3.00 9.92
C LEU A 138 -7.28 4.44 10.38
N ASP A 139 -7.26 4.64 11.70
CA ASP A 139 -6.86 5.89 12.34
C ASP A 139 -5.43 5.74 12.86
N ALA A 140 -4.50 6.49 12.26
CA ALA A 140 -3.11 6.49 12.67
C ALA A 140 -2.89 7.15 14.04
N GLY A 141 -3.83 7.96 14.51
CA GLY A 141 -3.72 8.67 15.78
C GLY A 141 -2.67 9.79 15.80
N THR A 142 -2.05 10.09 14.65
CA THR A 142 -0.95 11.06 14.50
C THR A 142 -1.39 12.39 13.93
N LEU A 143 -0.61 13.44 14.20
CA LEU A 143 -0.67 14.73 13.50
C LEU A 143 0.74 15.09 13.02
N GLY A 144 0.86 15.70 11.84
CA GLY A 144 2.14 15.93 11.20
C GLY A 144 2.65 14.72 10.42
N LEU A 145 3.83 14.85 9.84
CA LEU A 145 4.50 13.82 9.05
C LEU A 145 6.02 13.94 9.26
N LEU A 146 6.73 12.80 9.28
CA LEU A 146 8.17 12.74 9.54
C LEU A 146 8.55 13.48 10.84
N ASN A 147 9.35 14.54 10.76
CA ASN A 147 9.91 15.25 11.91
C ASN A 147 8.89 16.11 12.68
N THR A 148 7.72 16.39 12.12
CA THR A 148 6.65 17.12 12.80
C THR A 148 5.62 16.20 13.48
N THR A 149 5.81 14.88 13.38
CA THR A 149 4.84 13.90 13.86
C THR A 149 4.66 13.97 15.37
N THR A 150 3.42 14.10 15.81
CA THR A 150 2.97 13.97 17.20
C THR A 150 1.94 12.86 17.30
N TYR A 151 1.78 12.27 18.50
CA TYR A 151 0.95 11.10 18.75
C TYR A 151 -0.12 11.41 19.81
N PRO A 152 -1.11 12.28 19.50
CA PRO A 152 -2.19 12.58 20.45
C PRO A 152 -3.07 11.35 20.75
N CYS A 153 -3.15 10.40 19.82
CA CYS A 153 -3.93 9.18 19.98
C CYS A 153 -3.14 7.93 19.61
N PRO A 154 -3.48 6.77 20.19
CA PRO A 154 -2.97 5.48 19.75
C PRO A 154 -3.59 5.06 18.41
N TYR A 155 -2.88 4.21 17.66
CA TYR A 155 -3.41 3.57 16.46
C TYR A 155 -4.72 2.84 16.77
N ALA A 156 -5.74 3.09 15.96
CA ALA A 156 -7.05 2.49 16.15
C ALA A 156 -7.75 2.17 14.84
N VAL A 157 -8.73 1.29 14.93
CA VAL A 157 -9.64 0.95 13.85
C VAL A 157 -11.03 1.38 14.28
N ASN A 158 -11.60 2.33 13.55
CA ASN A 158 -12.97 2.78 13.76
C ASN A 158 -13.87 2.09 12.72
N VAL A 159 -14.92 1.43 13.18
CA VAL A 159 -15.86 0.71 12.30
C VAL A 159 -17.23 1.37 12.40
N PHE A 160 -17.73 1.82 11.25
CA PHE A 160 -19.04 2.47 11.12
C PHE A 160 -20.01 1.57 10.39
N ASP A 161 -21.26 1.51 10.86
CA ASP A 161 -22.37 0.96 10.10
C ASP A 161 -22.78 1.98 9.04
N LEU A 162 -22.66 1.61 7.76
CA LEU A 162 -22.88 2.50 6.62
C LEU A 162 -24.36 2.84 6.38
N ARG A 163 -25.29 2.06 6.94
CA ARG A 163 -26.74 2.30 6.84
C ARG A 163 -27.19 3.34 7.85
N THR A 164 -26.63 3.29 9.06
CA THR A 164 -26.99 4.18 10.17
C THR A 164 -26.02 5.35 10.37
N ASN A 165 -24.86 5.32 9.70
CA ASN A 165 -23.75 6.27 9.86
C ASN A 165 -23.21 6.36 11.29
N LYS A 166 -23.36 5.29 12.08
CA LYS A 166 -22.92 5.26 13.47
C LYS A 166 -21.67 4.42 13.63
N ARG A 167 -20.74 4.89 14.46
CA ARG A 167 -19.60 4.08 14.87
C ARG A 167 -20.08 2.94 15.76
N VAL A 168 -19.90 1.71 15.29
CA VAL A 168 -20.30 0.48 16.00
C VAL A 168 -19.13 -0.14 16.76
N ARG A 169 -17.89 0.21 16.41
CA ARG A 169 -16.70 -0.24 17.14
C ARG A 169 -15.55 0.74 17.01
N ARG A 170 -14.77 0.87 18.09
CA ARG A 170 -13.40 1.36 18.07
C ARG A 170 -12.52 0.29 18.71
N TYR A 171 -11.50 -0.17 18.01
CA TYR A 171 -10.47 -1.04 18.56
C TYR A 171 -9.14 -0.31 18.54
N GLU A 172 -8.51 -0.22 19.70
CA GLU A 172 -7.16 0.33 19.83
C GLU A 172 -6.14 -0.80 19.65
N LEU A 173 -5.15 -0.60 18.78
CA LEU A 173 -4.09 -1.59 18.59
C LEU A 173 -3.28 -1.70 19.89
N ARG A 174 -2.98 -2.94 20.28
CA ARG A 174 -2.20 -3.17 21.51
C ARG A 174 -0.78 -2.65 21.33
N PRO A 175 -0.16 -2.10 22.38
CA PRO A 175 1.24 -1.70 22.35
C PRO A 175 2.19 -2.82 21.89
N ASP A 176 1.86 -4.09 22.21
CA ASP A 176 2.65 -5.27 21.80
C ASP A 176 2.56 -5.57 20.29
N ASP A 177 1.54 -5.04 19.60
CA ASP A 177 1.31 -5.29 18.18
C ASP A 177 1.87 -4.14 17.31
N ILE A 178 2.49 -3.13 17.93
CA ILE A 178 3.19 -2.01 17.29
C ILE A 178 4.62 -1.90 17.84
N ASN A 179 5.46 -1.09 17.21
CA ASN A 179 6.81 -0.79 17.66
C ASN A 179 7.16 0.69 17.45
N ALA A 180 8.38 1.08 17.84
CA ALA A 180 8.82 2.48 17.81
C ALA A 180 8.86 3.11 16.41
N ASN A 181 8.95 2.29 15.35
CA ASN A 181 8.96 2.73 13.96
C ASN A 181 7.61 2.54 13.28
N THR A 182 6.56 2.12 13.99
CA THR A 182 5.29 1.74 13.37
C THR A 182 4.69 2.90 12.57
N PHE A 183 4.42 2.63 11.30
CA PHE A 183 3.71 3.50 10.38
C PHE A 183 2.73 2.65 9.57
N ILE A 184 1.46 2.66 9.99
CA ILE A 184 0.43 1.81 9.39
C ILE A 184 -0.34 2.63 8.36
N VAL A 185 -0.31 2.17 7.11
CA VAL A 185 -0.85 2.94 5.97
C VAL A 185 -1.98 2.24 5.25
N ASN A 186 -2.04 0.90 5.27
CA ASN A 186 -3.00 0.14 4.48
C ASN A 186 -3.87 -0.81 5.33
N ILE A 187 -5.05 -1.15 4.79
CA ILE A 187 -6.01 -2.07 5.40
C ILE A 187 -6.64 -2.99 4.35
N ALA A 188 -6.70 -4.28 4.66
CA ALA A 188 -7.56 -5.24 3.96
C ALA A 188 -8.53 -5.88 4.95
N VAL A 189 -9.78 -6.09 4.54
CA VAL A 189 -10.83 -6.71 5.37
C VAL A 189 -11.29 -7.99 4.70
N ASP A 190 -11.29 -9.07 5.48
CA ASP A 190 -11.57 -10.43 5.06
C ASP A 190 -12.78 -10.96 5.82
N ILE A 191 -13.89 -11.05 5.09
CA ILE A 191 -15.12 -11.64 5.58
C ILE A 191 -15.11 -13.13 5.22
N GLY A 192 -15.16 -13.96 6.25
CA GLY A 192 -15.23 -15.41 6.14
C GLY A 192 -16.67 -15.88 6.00
N LYS A 193 -17.11 -16.82 6.86
CA LYS A 193 -18.43 -17.46 6.73
C LYS A 193 -19.60 -16.56 7.11
N SER A 194 -19.34 -15.51 7.88
CA SER A 194 -20.34 -14.56 8.36
C SER A 194 -19.70 -13.21 8.67
N CYS A 195 -20.51 -12.17 8.81
CA CYS A 195 -20.03 -10.84 9.21
C CYS A 195 -19.31 -10.81 10.57
N ASN A 196 -19.53 -11.81 11.43
CA ASN A 196 -18.81 -11.94 12.70
C ASN A 196 -17.45 -12.64 12.54
N ASP A 197 -17.31 -13.52 11.55
CA ASP A 197 -16.03 -14.12 11.12
C ASP A 197 -15.32 -13.13 10.19
N ALA A 198 -14.92 -11.99 10.76
CA ALA A 198 -14.25 -10.92 10.04
C ALA A 198 -12.85 -10.69 10.62
N PHE A 199 -11.90 -10.52 9.73
CA PHE A 199 -10.52 -10.16 10.06
C PHE A 199 -10.12 -8.90 9.30
N ALA A 200 -9.32 -8.05 9.94
CA ALA A 200 -8.67 -6.93 9.28
C ALA A 200 -7.15 -7.14 9.34
N TYR A 201 -6.47 -6.83 8.24
CA TYR A 201 -5.03 -6.91 8.12
C TYR A 201 -4.48 -5.52 7.86
N PHE A 202 -3.38 -5.18 8.53
CA PHE A 202 -2.73 -3.89 8.41
C PHE A 202 -1.26 -4.08 8.09
N THR A 203 -0.76 -3.32 7.12
CA THR A 203 0.66 -3.30 6.80
C THR A 203 1.32 -2.15 7.52
N ASP A 204 2.33 -2.51 8.31
CA ASP A 204 3.17 -1.57 9.02
C ASP A 204 4.46 -1.36 8.22
N GLU A 205 4.45 -0.28 7.45
CA GLU A 205 5.43 0.06 6.42
C GLU A 205 6.83 0.25 7.00
N LEU A 206 6.96 1.10 8.03
CA LEU A 206 8.24 1.42 8.67
C LEU A 206 8.54 0.54 9.89
N GLY A 207 7.54 -0.14 10.46
CA GLY A 207 7.72 -1.12 11.52
C GLY A 207 7.97 -2.55 11.00
N TYR A 208 7.88 -2.77 9.70
CA TYR A 208 8.15 -4.04 9.00
C TYR A 208 7.36 -5.23 9.55
N GLY A 209 6.04 -5.15 9.46
CA GLY A 209 5.19 -6.24 9.91
C GLY A 209 3.77 -6.17 9.39
N MET A 210 3.03 -7.24 9.66
CA MET A 210 1.60 -7.31 9.36
C MET A 210 0.83 -7.55 10.65
N ILE A 211 -0.11 -6.66 10.94
CA ILE A 211 -0.97 -6.75 12.12
C ILE A 211 -2.29 -7.37 11.69
N VAL A 212 -2.76 -8.34 12.44
CA VAL A 212 -4.04 -9.02 12.23
C VAL A 212 -4.97 -8.65 13.37
N TYR A 213 -6.18 -8.23 13.05
CA TYR A 213 -7.25 -8.00 14.01
C TYR A 213 -8.41 -8.97 13.74
N SER A 214 -8.84 -9.70 14.78
CA SER A 214 -10.03 -10.55 14.74
C SER A 214 -11.22 -9.80 15.33
N TRP A 215 -12.28 -9.63 14.52
CA TRP A 215 -13.53 -9.01 14.96
C TRP A 215 -14.22 -9.85 16.05
N GLU A 216 -14.28 -11.16 15.88
CA GLU A 216 -14.93 -12.07 16.83
C GLU A 216 -14.24 -12.04 18.19
N GLN A 217 -12.91 -12.16 18.21
CA GLN A 217 -12.14 -12.19 19.45
C GLN A 217 -11.91 -10.81 20.05
N ASN A 218 -12.13 -9.74 19.26
CA ASN A 218 -11.77 -8.37 19.55
C ASN A 218 -10.32 -8.25 20.04
N LYS A 219 -9.40 -8.89 19.31
CA LYS A 219 -7.97 -8.97 19.64
C LYS A 219 -7.13 -8.85 18.37
N SER A 220 -5.94 -8.31 18.55
CA SER A 220 -4.90 -8.27 17.53
C SER A 220 -3.65 -9.04 17.92
N TRP A 221 -2.87 -9.39 16.90
CA TRP A 221 -1.52 -9.92 16.98
C TRP A 221 -0.72 -9.46 15.77
N ARG A 222 0.61 -9.56 15.86
CA ARG A 222 1.53 -9.06 14.84
C ARG A 222 2.44 -10.17 14.31
N PHE A 223 2.50 -10.34 13.00
CA PHE A 223 3.58 -11.04 12.33
C PHE A 223 4.74 -10.06 12.12
N SER A 224 5.84 -10.30 12.83
CA SER A 224 7.03 -9.46 12.82
C SER A 224 8.25 -10.21 12.31
N GLY A 225 9.23 -9.49 11.80
CA GLY A 225 10.57 -10.04 11.54
C GLY A 225 10.65 -11.03 10.39
N HIS A 226 9.57 -11.23 9.63
CA HIS A 226 9.63 -11.96 8.37
C HIS A 226 10.36 -11.12 7.34
N SER A 227 11.38 -11.68 6.70
CA SER A 227 12.24 -10.94 5.75
C SER A 227 11.49 -10.37 4.55
N PHE A 228 10.32 -10.90 4.24
CA PHE A 228 9.46 -10.43 3.14
C PHE A 228 8.72 -9.12 3.46
N PHE A 229 8.75 -8.65 4.70
CA PHE A 229 8.22 -7.33 5.06
C PHE A 229 9.25 -6.21 4.91
N PHE A 230 10.53 -6.55 4.71
CA PHE A 230 11.61 -5.57 4.58
C PHE A 230 11.69 -5.01 3.15
N PRO A 231 12.16 -3.76 3.01
CA PRO A 231 12.48 -3.18 1.71
C PRO A 231 13.65 -3.93 1.03
N ASP A 232 13.67 -3.90 -0.30
CA ASP A 232 14.84 -4.29 -1.08
C ASP A 232 15.81 -3.10 -1.15
N PRO A 233 17.04 -3.22 -0.62
CA PRO A 233 18.00 -2.11 -0.58
C PRO A 233 18.42 -1.62 -1.98
N LEU A 234 18.16 -2.37 -3.04
CA LEU A 234 18.45 -1.99 -4.43
C LEU A 234 17.29 -1.27 -5.11
N ARG A 235 16.15 -1.12 -4.44
CA ARG A 235 14.87 -0.61 -4.99
C ARG A 235 14.34 0.58 -4.20
N GLY A 236 15.25 1.35 -3.60
CA GLY A 236 14.92 2.52 -2.81
C GLY A 236 14.92 3.84 -3.58
N ASP A 237 15.24 3.85 -4.87
CA ASP A 237 15.33 5.06 -5.69
C ASP A 237 14.06 5.25 -6.53
N PHE A 238 13.47 6.43 -6.43
CA PHE A 238 12.21 6.77 -7.10
C PHE A 238 12.40 8.01 -7.97
N ASN A 239 11.80 7.99 -9.16
CA ASN A 239 11.79 9.12 -10.08
C ASN A 239 10.38 9.31 -10.63
N ILE A 240 9.59 10.11 -9.93
CA ILE A 240 8.14 10.25 -10.17
C ILE A 240 7.77 11.73 -10.17
N GLY A 241 6.94 12.14 -11.14
CA GLY A 241 6.48 13.53 -11.25
C GLY A 241 7.60 14.55 -11.47
N GLY A 242 8.73 14.13 -12.03
CA GLY A 242 9.91 14.98 -12.24
C GLY A 242 10.75 15.24 -11.00
N VAL A 243 10.49 14.53 -9.90
CA VAL A 243 11.27 14.60 -8.66
C VAL A 243 11.97 13.27 -8.41
N ASN A 244 13.25 13.32 -8.05
CA ASN A 244 14.00 12.16 -7.59
C ASN A 244 14.15 12.21 -6.06
N TYR A 245 13.91 11.07 -5.42
CA TYR A 245 13.98 10.91 -3.96
C TYR A 245 14.25 9.46 -3.58
N GLN A 246 14.72 9.24 -2.36
CA GLN A 246 15.08 7.92 -1.85
C GLN A 246 14.15 7.51 -0.71
N TRP A 247 13.48 6.38 -0.92
CA TRP A 247 12.57 5.70 0.00
C TRP A 247 13.02 4.26 0.22
N SER A 248 14.31 4.08 0.51
CA SER A 248 14.94 2.77 0.72
C SER A 248 14.47 2.02 1.95
N ASN A 249 13.72 2.69 2.84
CA ASN A 249 13.23 2.11 4.08
C ASN A 249 11.75 1.71 4.00
N GLU A 250 11.08 1.88 2.85
CA GLU A 250 9.64 1.62 2.76
C GLU A 250 9.36 0.12 2.58
N GLY A 251 8.96 -0.50 3.69
CA GLY A 251 8.66 -1.92 3.79
C GLY A 251 7.28 -2.27 3.25
N VAL A 252 6.68 -3.33 3.81
CA VAL A 252 5.38 -3.87 3.39
C VAL A 252 4.30 -2.78 3.28
N PHE A 253 3.65 -2.68 2.12
CA PHE A 253 2.73 -1.59 1.79
C PHE A 253 1.44 -2.09 1.13
N GLY A 254 1.54 -2.52 -0.12
CA GLY A 254 0.43 -3.00 -0.94
C GLY A 254 0.00 -4.38 -0.49
N MET A 255 -1.31 -4.63 -0.45
CA MET A 255 -1.86 -5.96 -0.19
C MET A 255 -3.21 -6.17 -0.87
N SER A 256 -3.50 -7.41 -1.23
CA SER A 256 -4.79 -7.83 -1.78
C SER A 256 -5.15 -9.24 -1.29
N LEU A 257 -6.44 -9.55 -1.29
CA LEU A 257 -6.97 -10.83 -0.87
C LEU A 257 -7.51 -11.58 -2.08
N SER A 258 -7.08 -12.82 -2.28
CA SER A 258 -7.65 -13.67 -3.33
C SER A 258 -9.12 -13.99 -3.09
N PRO A 259 -9.84 -14.50 -4.11
CA PRO A 259 -11.09 -15.23 -3.87
C PRO A 259 -10.90 -16.33 -2.84
N ILE A 260 -11.98 -16.72 -2.15
CA ILE A 260 -11.96 -17.82 -1.19
C ILE A 260 -11.59 -19.11 -1.93
N ARG A 261 -10.57 -19.80 -1.44
CA ARG A 261 -10.09 -21.07 -1.99
C ARG A 261 -10.90 -22.24 -1.44
N SER A 262 -10.67 -23.43 -1.98
CA SER A 262 -11.36 -24.66 -1.58
C SER A 262 -11.19 -25.04 -0.10
N ASP A 263 -10.15 -24.56 0.57
CA ASP A 263 -9.91 -24.76 2.00
C ASP A 263 -10.68 -23.77 2.90
N GLY A 264 -11.45 -22.84 2.31
CA GLY A 264 -12.22 -21.83 3.02
C GLY A 264 -11.42 -20.59 3.42
N TYR A 265 -10.16 -20.49 2.99
CA TYR A 265 -9.28 -19.35 3.26
C TYR A 265 -8.89 -18.64 1.96
N ARG A 266 -8.41 -17.41 2.10
CA ARG A 266 -7.85 -16.63 0.98
C ARG A 266 -6.33 -16.69 1.01
N THR A 267 -5.70 -16.41 -0.12
CA THR A 267 -4.30 -16.01 -0.18
C THR A 267 -4.21 -14.51 0.02
N MET A 268 -3.40 -14.06 0.97
CA MET A 268 -2.98 -12.67 1.10
C MET A 268 -1.76 -12.47 0.20
N PHE A 269 -1.90 -11.64 -0.82
CA PHE A 269 -0.78 -11.13 -1.60
C PHE A 269 -0.32 -9.79 -1.03
N PHE A 270 0.98 -9.55 -0.97
CA PHE A 270 1.51 -8.30 -0.44
C PHE A 270 2.90 -7.98 -1.03
N SER A 271 3.29 -6.71 -0.99
CA SER A 271 4.62 -6.28 -1.41
C SER A 271 5.14 -5.11 -0.58
N PRO A 272 6.46 -5.06 -0.29
CA PRO A 272 7.11 -3.83 0.10
C PRO A 272 7.01 -2.75 -0.98
N LEU A 273 6.95 -1.48 -0.57
CA LEU A 273 6.92 -0.36 -1.51
C LEU A 273 8.26 -0.23 -2.25
N ALA A 274 9.38 -0.31 -1.53
CA ALA A 274 10.72 -0.42 -2.10
C ALA A 274 11.02 -1.86 -2.55
N SER A 275 10.21 -2.38 -3.48
CA SER A 275 10.39 -3.69 -4.10
C SER A 275 9.65 -3.82 -5.43
N HIS A 276 10.17 -4.69 -6.30
CA HIS A 276 9.50 -5.13 -7.53
C HIS A 276 8.85 -6.52 -7.39
N ARG A 277 8.90 -7.09 -6.18
CA ARG A 277 8.43 -8.45 -5.89
C ARG A 277 7.10 -8.43 -5.14
N GLN A 278 6.32 -9.48 -5.32
CA GLN A 278 5.17 -9.77 -4.46
C GLN A 278 5.40 -11.07 -3.70
N PHE A 279 4.75 -11.17 -2.56
CA PHE A 279 4.79 -12.31 -1.67
C PHE A 279 3.37 -12.77 -1.39
N ALA A 280 3.24 -14.02 -0.98
CA ALA A 280 1.95 -14.63 -0.70
C ALA A 280 1.99 -15.42 0.60
N VAL A 281 0.88 -15.40 1.34
CA VAL A 281 0.67 -16.25 2.52
C VAL A 281 -0.81 -16.61 2.63
N SER A 282 -1.11 -17.82 3.12
CA SER A 282 -2.51 -18.19 3.38
C SER A 282 -3.04 -17.43 4.59
N THR A 283 -4.25 -16.87 4.47
CA THR A 283 -4.97 -16.27 5.61
C THR A 283 -5.26 -17.29 6.71
N ARG A 284 -5.25 -18.60 6.43
CA ARG A 284 -5.28 -19.65 7.47
C ARG A 284 -4.14 -19.48 8.49
N ILE A 285 -2.96 -19.11 8.01
CA ILE A 285 -1.79 -18.86 8.84
C ILE A 285 -1.95 -17.54 9.57
N LEU A 286 -2.34 -16.48 8.86
CA LEU A 286 -2.51 -15.15 9.46
C LEU A 286 -3.58 -15.11 10.56
N ARG A 287 -4.68 -15.85 10.39
CA ARG A 287 -5.80 -15.91 11.34
C ARG A 287 -5.48 -16.73 12.61
N ASP A 288 -4.41 -17.52 12.61
CA ASP A 288 -3.98 -18.31 13.77
C ASP A 288 -2.83 -17.63 14.52
N LYS A 289 -3.16 -17.02 15.67
CA LYS A 289 -2.18 -16.35 16.53
C LYS A 289 -1.01 -17.25 16.95
N SER A 290 -1.19 -18.57 17.06
CA SER A 290 -0.12 -19.48 17.45
C SER A 290 0.98 -19.62 16.38
N ARG A 291 0.69 -19.18 15.15
CA ARG A 291 1.61 -19.25 14.00
C ARG A 291 2.58 -18.07 13.91
N VAL A 292 2.38 -17.01 14.69
CA VAL A 292 3.17 -15.75 14.62
C VAL A 292 4.68 -15.98 14.57
N GLU A 293 5.20 -16.90 15.38
CA GLU A 293 6.64 -17.18 15.47
C GLU A 293 7.09 -18.41 14.66
N ASN A 294 6.15 -19.23 14.17
CA ASN A 294 6.42 -20.57 13.64
C ASN A 294 5.83 -20.80 12.24
N SER A 295 5.85 -19.77 11.41
CA SER A 295 5.28 -19.83 10.05
C SER A 295 6.18 -19.29 8.94
N PHE A 296 7.48 -19.16 9.19
CA PHE A 296 8.42 -18.59 8.21
C PHE A 296 8.35 -19.29 6.84
N HIS A 297 8.21 -20.62 6.83
CA HIS A 297 8.15 -21.40 5.59
C HIS A 297 6.76 -21.45 4.92
N ASP A 298 5.73 -20.83 5.52
CA ASP A 298 4.41 -20.73 4.90
C ASP A 298 4.27 -19.50 3.99
N PHE A 299 5.19 -18.53 4.12
CA PHE A 299 5.27 -17.39 3.23
C PHE A 299 6.02 -17.77 1.95
N VAL A 300 5.49 -17.32 0.82
CA VAL A 300 6.01 -17.64 -0.51
C VAL A 300 6.45 -16.36 -1.20
N ALA A 301 7.66 -16.37 -1.75
CA ALA A 301 8.13 -15.33 -2.66
C ALA A 301 7.72 -15.67 -4.10
N LEU A 302 7.09 -14.71 -4.78
CA LEU A 302 6.78 -14.80 -6.20
C LEU A 302 7.93 -14.20 -7.02
N ASP A 303 7.96 -14.38 -8.34
CA ASP A 303 8.98 -13.74 -9.18
C ASP A 303 8.79 -12.21 -9.20
N GLU A 304 9.78 -11.48 -9.71
CA GLU A 304 9.68 -10.02 -9.86
C GLU A 304 8.81 -9.64 -11.06
N ARG A 305 8.07 -8.53 -10.94
CA ARG A 305 7.26 -7.97 -12.03
C ARG A 305 8.11 -7.41 -13.18
N GLY A 306 9.33 -6.99 -12.89
CA GLY A 306 10.27 -6.38 -13.84
C GLY A 306 10.83 -5.04 -13.35
N PRO A 307 11.64 -4.33 -14.15
CA PRO A 307 12.11 -2.99 -13.81
C PRO A 307 10.96 -1.99 -13.73
N ASN A 308 11.13 -0.92 -12.94
CA ASN A 308 10.16 0.18 -12.77
C ASN A 308 8.76 -0.33 -12.39
N SER A 309 8.67 -1.17 -11.35
CA SER A 309 7.43 -1.84 -10.96
C SER A 309 7.15 -1.76 -9.46
N HIS A 310 7.55 -0.65 -8.83
CA HIS A 310 7.09 -0.30 -7.49
C HIS A 310 5.58 -0.14 -7.51
N THR A 311 4.95 -0.60 -6.44
CA THR A 311 3.49 -0.60 -6.33
C THR A 311 3.01 -0.07 -5.00
N THR A 312 1.95 0.71 -5.04
CA THR A 312 1.24 1.22 -3.85
C THR A 312 0.06 0.31 -3.51
N ALA A 313 -1.18 0.72 -3.81
CA ALA A 313 -2.38 -0.05 -3.51
C ALA A 313 -2.60 -1.20 -4.49
N HIS A 314 -3.10 -2.32 -3.97
CA HIS A 314 -3.53 -3.49 -4.73
C HIS A 314 -5.00 -3.77 -4.40
N VAL A 315 -5.71 -4.39 -5.34
CA VAL A 315 -7.06 -4.93 -5.13
C VAL A 315 -7.25 -6.14 -6.03
N MET A 316 -8.01 -7.14 -5.60
CA MET A 316 -8.32 -8.31 -6.42
C MET A 316 -9.82 -8.48 -6.54
N SER A 317 -10.27 -8.81 -7.75
CA SER A 317 -11.67 -9.13 -8.04
C SER A 317 -12.04 -10.55 -7.58
N ASP A 318 -13.33 -10.84 -7.49
CA ASP A 318 -13.83 -12.16 -7.09
C ASP A 318 -13.52 -13.28 -8.09
N ASP A 319 -13.21 -12.94 -9.34
CA ASP A 319 -12.70 -13.85 -10.37
C ASP A 319 -11.17 -13.92 -10.43
N GLY A 320 -10.47 -13.23 -9.53
CA GLY A 320 -9.03 -13.40 -9.31
C GLY A 320 -8.15 -12.50 -10.19
N ILE A 321 -8.68 -11.42 -10.74
CA ILE A 321 -7.89 -10.38 -11.40
C ILE A 321 -7.39 -9.41 -10.34
N GLU A 322 -6.08 -9.35 -10.17
CA GLU A 322 -5.43 -8.32 -9.37
C GLU A 322 -5.17 -7.08 -10.20
N LEU A 323 -5.49 -5.92 -9.62
CA LEU A 323 -5.06 -4.61 -10.09
C LEU A 323 -4.10 -4.02 -9.06
N PHE A 324 -3.06 -3.35 -9.54
CA PHE A 324 -2.08 -2.69 -8.70
C PHE A 324 -1.59 -1.41 -9.36
N ASN A 325 -1.36 -0.38 -8.55
CA ASN A 325 -0.87 0.91 -9.03
C ASN A 325 0.63 0.82 -9.34
N LEU A 326 1.05 1.21 -10.55
CA LEU A 326 2.44 1.21 -11.02
C LEU A 326 2.97 2.66 -11.05
N ILE A 327 3.55 3.09 -9.94
CA ILE A 327 3.92 4.50 -9.72
C ILE A 327 5.13 4.94 -10.56
N ASP A 328 6.04 4.05 -10.94
CA ASP A 328 7.16 4.40 -11.83
C ASP A 328 6.70 4.60 -13.29
N GLN A 329 5.50 4.13 -13.62
CA GLN A 329 5.00 4.06 -14.99
C GLN A 329 3.79 4.95 -15.24
N ASN A 330 3.35 5.72 -14.24
CA ASN A 330 2.12 6.50 -14.28
C ASN A 330 0.90 5.68 -14.76
N ALA A 331 0.74 4.48 -14.20
CA ALA A 331 -0.15 3.47 -14.76
C ALA A 331 -0.84 2.62 -13.69
N VAL A 332 -1.88 1.89 -14.12
CA VAL A 332 -2.47 0.79 -13.36
C VAL A 332 -2.14 -0.51 -14.07
N GLY A 333 -1.52 -1.43 -13.33
CA GLY A 333 -1.18 -2.77 -13.79
C GLY A 333 -2.24 -3.81 -13.46
N CYS A 334 -2.14 -4.97 -14.09
CA CYS A 334 -2.98 -6.13 -13.78
C CYS A 334 -2.21 -7.45 -13.83
N TRP A 335 -2.76 -8.45 -13.14
CA TRP A 335 -2.37 -9.86 -13.24
C TRP A 335 -3.57 -10.75 -12.95
N HIS A 336 -3.71 -11.86 -13.66
CA HIS A 336 -4.75 -12.85 -13.34
C HIS A 336 -4.14 -13.97 -12.50
N SER A 337 -4.69 -14.22 -11.31
CA SER A 337 -4.13 -15.15 -10.30
C SER A 337 -4.05 -16.63 -10.72
N SER A 338 -4.68 -17.00 -11.83
CA SER A 338 -4.53 -18.33 -12.44
C SER A 338 -3.28 -18.48 -13.30
N MET A 339 -2.60 -17.38 -13.63
CA MET A 339 -1.40 -17.36 -14.47
C MET A 339 -0.16 -17.42 -13.58
N PRO A 340 0.97 -17.96 -14.08
CA PRO A 340 2.24 -17.84 -13.36
C PRO A 340 2.57 -16.38 -13.05
N TYR A 341 3.14 -16.11 -11.88
CA TYR A 341 3.52 -14.75 -11.49
C TYR A 341 4.85 -14.38 -12.16
N GLN A 342 4.83 -14.06 -13.44
CA GLN A 342 6.04 -13.74 -14.24
C GLN A 342 5.79 -12.51 -15.10
N PRO A 343 6.83 -11.71 -15.45
CA PRO A 343 6.67 -10.44 -16.18
C PRO A 343 5.76 -10.50 -17.40
N GLN A 344 5.81 -11.58 -18.19
CA GLN A 344 5.01 -11.73 -19.40
C GLN A 344 3.49 -11.90 -19.15
N PHE A 345 3.08 -12.17 -17.91
CA PHE A 345 1.69 -12.30 -17.50
C PHE A 345 1.18 -11.08 -16.74
N HIS A 346 1.99 -10.03 -16.64
CA HIS A 346 1.57 -8.73 -16.12
C HIS A 346 1.21 -7.81 -17.28
N GLY A 347 0.08 -7.12 -17.16
CA GLY A 347 -0.39 -6.12 -18.13
C GLY A 347 -0.44 -4.74 -17.53
N VAL A 348 -0.54 -3.72 -18.40
CA VAL A 348 -0.97 -2.37 -18.03
C VAL A 348 -2.40 -2.21 -18.56
N VAL A 349 -3.34 -1.89 -17.68
CA VAL A 349 -4.75 -1.69 -18.08
C VAL A 349 -5.00 -0.27 -18.58
N ASP A 350 -4.28 0.71 -18.03
CA ASP A 350 -4.27 2.08 -18.51
C ASP A 350 -3.04 2.85 -18.02
N ARG A 351 -2.68 3.91 -18.74
CA ARG A 351 -1.54 4.79 -18.45
C ARG A 351 -1.88 6.22 -18.85
N ASP A 352 -1.57 7.16 -17.97
CA ASP A 352 -1.70 8.60 -18.24
C ASP A 352 -0.56 9.36 -17.55
N ASP A 353 0.39 9.85 -18.35
CA ASP A 353 1.58 10.56 -17.87
C ASP A 353 1.30 11.97 -17.33
N VAL A 354 0.06 12.45 -17.41
CA VAL A 354 -0.39 13.73 -16.82
C VAL A 354 -1.27 13.48 -15.60
N GLY A 355 -2.19 12.55 -15.73
CA GLY A 355 -3.26 12.31 -14.79
C GLY A 355 -2.95 11.29 -13.69
N LEU A 356 -2.13 10.28 -14.01
CA LEU A 356 -1.72 9.19 -13.11
C LEU A 356 -0.28 9.37 -12.62
N ILE A 357 0.13 10.59 -12.26
CA ILE A 357 1.51 10.84 -11.75
C ILE A 357 1.81 10.00 -10.52
N PHE A 358 0.86 9.87 -9.59
CA PHE A 358 1.00 9.01 -8.42
C PHE A 358 -0.34 8.34 -8.10
N PRO A 359 -0.67 7.22 -8.76
CA PRO A 359 -1.86 6.44 -8.42
C PRO A 359 -1.66 5.86 -7.01
N VAL A 360 -2.41 6.39 -6.05
CA VAL A 360 -2.21 6.16 -4.62
C VAL A 360 -3.16 5.11 -4.08
N ASP A 361 -4.35 4.97 -4.65
CA ASP A 361 -5.35 3.96 -4.25
C ASP A 361 -6.11 3.40 -5.46
N VAL A 362 -6.52 2.13 -5.36
CA VAL A 362 -7.34 1.43 -6.37
C VAL A 362 -8.35 0.52 -5.68
N LYS A 363 -9.61 0.57 -6.13
CA LYS A 363 -10.71 -0.21 -5.56
C LYS A 363 -11.57 -0.81 -6.66
N ILE A 364 -12.22 -1.93 -6.35
CA ILE A 364 -13.25 -2.55 -7.19
C ILE A 364 -14.52 -2.56 -6.33
N ASP A 365 -15.59 -1.96 -6.85
CA ASP A 365 -16.86 -1.86 -6.15
C ASP A 365 -17.78 -3.07 -6.42
N GLU A 366 -18.96 -3.06 -5.80
CA GLU A 366 -19.98 -4.09 -5.95
C GLU A 366 -20.52 -4.25 -7.38
N ASN A 367 -20.40 -3.22 -8.22
CA ASN A 367 -20.82 -3.24 -9.62
C ASN A 367 -19.68 -3.67 -10.55
N ARG A 368 -18.50 -3.99 -9.99
CA ARG A 368 -17.26 -4.27 -10.72
C ARG A 368 -16.75 -3.08 -11.52
N ASP A 369 -17.09 -1.87 -11.08
CA ASP A 369 -16.40 -0.66 -11.52
C ASP A 369 -15.12 -0.49 -10.72
N VAL A 370 -14.06 -0.13 -11.42
CA VAL A 370 -12.75 0.15 -10.85
C VAL A 370 -12.68 1.65 -10.61
N TRP A 371 -12.21 2.00 -9.42
CA TRP A 371 -11.96 3.38 -9.01
C TRP A 371 -10.47 3.54 -8.80
N VAL A 372 -9.88 4.63 -9.32
CA VAL A 372 -8.44 4.95 -9.16
C VAL A 372 -8.30 6.38 -8.64
N LEU A 373 -7.67 6.56 -7.48
CA LEU A 373 -7.29 7.86 -6.94
C LEU A 373 -5.84 8.10 -7.34
N SER A 374 -5.58 9.19 -8.04
CA SER A 374 -4.24 9.67 -8.30
C SER A 374 -4.05 11.07 -7.73
N ASP A 375 -2.92 11.25 -7.09
CA ASP A 375 -2.47 12.53 -6.57
C ASP A 375 -1.12 12.92 -7.21
N ARG A 376 -0.48 13.92 -6.63
CA ARG A 376 0.87 14.37 -6.95
C ARG A 376 1.76 14.33 -5.70
N MET A 377 1.61 13.29 -4.88
CA MET A 377 2.26 13.19 -3.56
C MET A 377 3.77 13.44 -3.59
N PRO A 378 4.58 12.90 -4.53
CA PRO A 378 6.00 13.21 -4.58
C PRO A 378 6.29 14.71 -4.69
N ILE A 379 5.53 15.42 -5.53
CA ILE A 379 5.65 16.86 -5.73
C ILE A 379 5.18 17.61 -4.47
N PHE A 380 4.11 17.14 -3.82
CA PHE A 380 3.61 17.70 -2.56
C PHE A 380 4.64 17.60 -1.42
N LEU A 381 5.35 16.47 -1.32
CA LEU A 381 6.30 16.20 -0.24
C LEU A 381 7.67 16.85 -0.47
N PHE A 382 8.17 16.83 -1.71
CA PHE A 382 9.56 17.19 -2.02
C PHE A 382 9.70 18.47 -2.85
N SER A 383 8.59 19.07 -3.28
CA SER A 383 8.56 20.29 -4.09
C SER A 383 7.33 21.13 -3.73
N LYS A 384 6.77 21.86 -4.69
CA LYS A 384 5.57 22.66 -4.57
C LYS A 384 4.59 22.33 -5.68
N LEU A 385 3.34 22.01 -5.32
CA LEU A 385 2.25 21.85 -6.28
C LEU A 385 1.94 23.17 -7.01
N ASP A 386 1.57 23.07 -8.28
CA ASP A 386 1.00 24.19 -9.04
C ASP A 386 -0.53 24.16 -8.91
N TYR A 387 -1.08 25.14 -8.22
CA TYR A 387 -2.52 25.24 -7.97
C TYR A 387 -3.28 25.92 -9.12
N ASN A 388 -2.60 26.26 -10.22
CA ASN A 388 -3.25 26.61 -11.49
C ASN A 388 -3.54 25.37 -12.36
N ASP A 389 -3.05 24.20 -11.96
CA ASP A 389 -3.27 22.91 -12.60
C ASP A 389 -3.99 21.93 -11.67
N VAL A 390 -4.61 20.90 -12.23
CA VAL A 390 -5.29 19.85 -11.48
C VAL A 390 -4.25 18.92 -10.84
N ASN A 391 -4.30 18.83 -9.51
CA ASN A 391 -3.36 18.06 -8.70
C ASN A 391 -3.90 16.71 -8.26
N PHE A 392 -5.21 16.57 -8.09
CA PHE A 392 -5.85 15.37 -7.58
C PHE A 392 -6.95 14.93 -8.52
N ARG A 393 -7.03 13.63 -8.81
CA ARG A 393 -8.01 13.05 -9.75
C ARG A 393 -8.55 11.73 -9.23
N ILE A 394 -9.83 11.51 -9.44
CA ILE A 394 -10.47 10.19 -9.27
C ILE A 394 -11.03 9.77 -10.62
N TYR A 395 -10.63 8.57 -11.03
CA TYR A 395 -11.05 7.93 -12.26
C TYR A 395 -11.98 6.76 -11.99
N THR A 396 -12.77 6.40 -12.99
CA THR A 396 -13.56 5.16 -12.98
C THR A 396 -13.64 4.51 -14.36
N ALA A 397 -13.75 3.18 -14.37
CA ALA A 397 -14.11 2.39 -15.55
C ALA A 397 -14.59 0.99 -15.14
N PRO A 398 -15.48 0.34 -15.91
CA PRO A 398 -15.81 -1.06 -15.70
C PRO A 398 -14.56 -1.95 -15.79
N LEU A 399 -14.38 -2.88 -14.86
CA LEU A 399 -13.24 -3.80 -14.85
C LEU A 399 -13.07 -4.54 -16.18
N SER A 400 -14.19 -4.96 -16.79
CA SER A 400 -14.19 -5.64 -18.09
C SER A 400 -13.62 -4.79 -19.22
N THR A 401 -13.83 -3.48 -19.17
CA THR A 401 -13.28 -2.53 -20.16
C THR A 401 -11.78 -2.37 -19.94
N LEU A 402 -11.35 -2.21 -18.69
CA LEU A 402 -9.94 -2.04 -18.33
C LEU A 402 -9.07 -3.22 -18.77
N ILE A 403 -9.53 -4.45 -18.53
CA ILE A 403 -8.74 -5.64 -18.89
C ILE A 403 -8.85 -6.02 -20.37
N ASP A 404 -9.80 -5.47 -21.12
CA ASP A 404 -10.01 -5.86 -22.53
C ASP A 404 -8.73 -5.68 -23.35
N ASN A 405 -8.42 -6.67 -24.20
CA ASN A 405 -7.18 -6.75 -24.98
C ASN A 405 -5.87 -6.69 -24.15
N THR A 406 -5.91 -7.04 -22.87
CA THR A 406 -4.70 -7.23 -22.04
C THR A 406 -4.45 -8.71 -21.77
N VAL A 407 -3.25 -9.04 -21.28
CA VAL A 407 -2.89 -10.41 -20.84
C VAL A 407 -3.70 -10.92 -19.65
N CYS A 408 -4.41 -10.02 -18.96
CA CYS A 408 -5.22 -10.33 -17.79
C CYS A 408 -6.66 -10.75 -18.16
N ASP A 409 -7.08 -10.52 -19.41
CA ASP A 409 -8.38 -10.98 -19.89
C ASP A 409 -8.30 -12.40 -20.44
N ILE A 410 -8.50 -13.37 -19.55
CA ILE A 410 -8.47 -14.80 -19.88
C ILE A 410 -9.61 -15.25 -20.82
N ARG A 411 -10.61 -14.40 -21.09
CA ARG A 411 -11.69 -14.69 -22.05
C ARG A 411 -11.20 -14.53 -23.49
N ASN A 412 -10.20 -13.68 -23.71
CA ASN A 412 -9.58 -13.49 -25.01
C ASN A 412 -8.59 -14.64 -25.28
N ASN A 413 -9.00 -15.59 -26.13
CA ASN A 413 -8.20 -16.75 -26.57
C ASN A 413 -6.84 -16.39 -27.23
N ALA A 414 -6.55 -15.10 -27.46
CA ALA A 414 -5.22 -14.65 -27.88
C ALA A 414 -4.15 -14.91 -26.79
N TYR A 415 -4.56 -14.94 -25.52
CA TYR A 415 -3.69 -15.14 -24.36
C TYR A 415 -4.18 -16.27 -23.40
N GLY A 416 -5.30 -16.95 -23.72
CA GLY A 416 -5.88 -18.07 -22.95
C GLY A 416 -6.41 -19.25 -23.80
N PRO A 417 -6.80 -20.37 -23.18
CA PRO A 417 -6.09 -21.65 -23.17
C PRO A 417 -6.19 -22.44 -24.49
N SER A 418 -5.22 -22.28 -25.38
CA SER A 418 -4.83 -23.34 -26.34
C SER A 418 -3.57 -24.10 -25.90
N LEU A 419 -3.01 -23.78 -24.73
CA LEU A 419 -1.79 -24.40 -24.18
C LEU A 419 -1.94 -25.06 -22.80
N PHE A 420 -3.10 -24.96 -22.13
CA PHE A 420 -3.24 -25.44 -20.75
C PHE A 420 -4.37 -26.45 -20.62
N ARG A 421 -4.06 -27.71 -20.93
CA ARG A 421 -4.72 -28.87 -20.32
C ARG A 421 -4.23 -28.93 -18.88
N GLN A 422 -5.15 -28.89 -17.92
CA GLN A 422 -4.96 -29.15 -16.48
C GLN A 422 -3.54 -29.60 -16.07
N ALA A 423 -2.69 -28.64 -15.68
CA ALA A 423 -1.50 -28.89 -14.89
C ALA A 423 -1.13 -27.60 -14.13
N ASP A 424 -1.09 -27.72 -12.80
CA ASP A 424 -0.39 -26.87 -11.84
C ASP A 424 -0.86 -25.42 -11.63
N VAL A 425 -2.08 -25.28 -11.08
CA VAL A 425 -2.26 -24.30 -9.98
C VAL A 425 -1.37 -24.78 -8.83
N PRO A 426 -0.58 -23.92 -8.15
CA PRO A 426 0.23 -24.37 -7.02
C PRO A 426 -0.67 -24.98 -5.94
N ASN A 427 -0.66 -26.31 -5.87
CA ASN A 427 -0.94 -27.00 -4.62
C ASN A 427 0.21 -26.64 -3.69
N VAL A 428 0.00 -25.65 -2.83
CA VAL A 428 0.86 -25.45 -1.66
C VAL A 428 0.57 -26.63 -0.71
N ALA A 429 1.11 -27.79 -1.06
CA ALA A 429 1.38 -28.86 -0.13
C ALA A 429 2.77 -28.62 0.47
N PRO A 430 2.97 -28.81 1.78
CA PRO A 430 4.26 -28.58 2.41
C PRO A 430 5.31 -29.48 1.76
N SER A 431 6.45 -28.89 1.40
CA SER A 431 7.56 -29.65 0.83
C SER A 431 8.14 -30.59 1.89
N SER A 432 7.65 -31.82 1.96
CA SER A 432 8.44 -32.91 2.52
C SER A 432 9.51 -33.27 1.48
N ARG A 433 10.71 -32.69 1.59
CA ARG A 433 11.88 -33.25 0.94
C ARG A 433 12.96 -33.61 1.94
N ASN A 434 13.17 -34.92 2.00
CA ASN A 434 14.27 -35.67 2.56
C ASN A 434 15.60 -34.92 2.47
N TYR A 435 16.21 -34.68 3.61
CA TYR A 435 17.63 -34.37 3.69
C TYR A 435 18.43 -35.62 3.34
N LEU A 436 19.38 -35.46 2.42
CA LEU A 436 20.48 -36.40 2.24
C LEU A 436 21.24 -36.51 3.57
N THR A 437 21.34 -37.72 4.10
CA THR A 437 22.14 -38.04 5.28
C THR A 437 23.63 -37.79 5.02
N PRO A 438 24.41 -37.27 5.99
CA PRO A 438 25.86 -37.23 5.86
C PRO A 438 26.41 -38.66 5.83
N VAL A 439 27.24 -38.96 4.83
CA VAL A 439 27.98 -40.21 4.76
C VAL A 439 28.97 -40.26 5.93
N VAL A 440 28.71 -41.17 6.87
CA VAL A 440 29.65 -41.55 7.93
C VAL A 440 30.68 -42.49 7.29
N GLY A 441 31.88 -41.97 7.04
CA GLY A 441 33.05 -42.76 6.67
C GLY A 441 33.86 -43.13 7.91
N THR A 442 33.89 -44.41 8.25
CA THR A 442 34.68 -44.99 9.33
C THR A 442 36.15 -45.15 8.96
N GLY A 443 37.04 -44.63 9.82
CA GLY A 443 38.31 -45.25 10.25
C GLY A 443 39.51 -45.23 9.30
N TYR A 444 40.63 -44.64 9.75
CA TYR A 444 41.94 -45.29 9.86
C TYR A 444 42.87 -44.47 10.78
N THR A 445 43.43 -45.14 11.78
CA THR A 445 44.47 -44.67 12.71
C THR A 445 45.86 -45.02 12.18
N SER A 446 46.84 -44.10 12.26
CA SER A 446 48.17 -44.34 12.90
C SER A 446 49.15 -43.16 12.78
N SER A 447 49.66 -42.74 13.95
CA SER A 447 51.05 -42.36 14.31
C SER A 447 51.89 -41.34 13.50
N GLY A 448 52.15 -40.19 14.16
CA GLY A 448 53.49 -39.72 14.57
C GLY A 448 54.46 -39.10 13.55
N THR A 449 54.72 -37.78 13.63
CA THR A 449 55.98 -37.13 14.11
C THR A 449 55.98 -35.60 13.82
N ASP A 450 56.57 -34.86 14.77
CA ASP A 450 56.73 -33.42 15.08
C ASP A 450 56.94 -32.34 13.95
N PRO A 451 56.77 -31.03 14.27
CA PRO A 451 56.37 -29.93 13.37
C PRO A 451 57.54 -29.07 12.85
N THR A 452 57.26 -28.16 11.91
CA THR A 452 57.98 -26.86 11.86
C THR A 452 57.25 -25.79 11.03
N LYS A 453 57.15 -24.60 11.64
CA LYS A 453 57.12 -23.23 11.07
C LYS A 453 55.83 -22.71 10.43
N ALA A 454 54.99 -22.09 11.27
CA ALA A 454 54.26 -20.88 10.92
C ALA A 454 54.85 -19.70 11.71
N TYR A 455 55.12 -18.59 11.02
CA TYR A 455 55.67 -17.36 11.59
C TYR A 455 54.59 -16.60 12.37
N VAL A 456 54.91 -16.26 13.62
CA VAL A 456 54.28 -15.22 14.44
C VAL A 456 55.36 -14.21 14.77
N PHE A 457 55.06 -12.91 14.61
CA PHE A 457 55.70 -11.88 15.42
C PHE A 457 54.63 -10.96 16.01
N ASN A 458 54.73 -10.83 17.32
CA ASN A 458 53.97 -10.03 18.26
C ASN A 458 54.78 -8.77 18.63
N ASN A 459 54.15 -7.76 19.22
CA ASN A 459 54.67 -6.81 20.22
C ASN A 459 53.47 -5.91 20.60
N GLY A 460 52.83 -6.04 21.77
CA GLY A 460 53.32 -5.70 23.13
C GLY A 460 52.92 -4.24 23.46
N MET A 461 52.34 -3.83 24.60
CA MET A 461 52.20 -4.38 25.94
C MET A 461 51.05 -3.67 26.74
N SER A 462 50.42 -4.42 27.67
CA SER A 462 49.88 -4.10 29.04
C SER A 462 49.32 -2.70 29.41
N TYR A 463 48.20 -2.54 30.13
CA TYR A 463 47.99 -2.94 31.54
C TYR A 463 46.51 -3.20 31.94
N GLU A 464 46.35 -4.18 32.83
CA GLU A 464 45.27 -4.56 33.78
C GLU A 464 44.62 -3.40 34.58
N ILE A 465 43.46 -3.45 35.27
CA ILE A 465 42.45 -4.43 35.76
C ILE A 465 41.19 -3.61 36.13
N GLY A 466 39.97 -4.16 36.06
CA GLY A 466 38.85 -3.62 36.86
C GLY A 466 37.41 -3.97 36.47
N SER A 467 37.01 -5.23 36.71
CA SER A 467 35.68 -5.67 37.19
C SER A 467 34.37 -5.19 36.51
N GLY A 468 33.63 -6.15 35.93
CA GLY A 468 32.16 -6.16 35.90
C GLY A 468 31.50 -6.30 34.51
N GLY A 469 31.12 -7.52 34.12
CA GLY A 469 29.90 -7.69 33.28
C GLY A 469 28.64 -7.59 34.17
N PRO A 470 27.41 -7.91 33.72
CA PRO A 470 26.99 -8.43 32.41
C PRO A 470 25.56 -7.95 31.92
N HIS A 471 25.07 -8.55 30.83
CA HIS A 471 23.67 -8.83 30.46
C HIS A 471 22.70 -7.82 29.81
N LEU A 472 21.89 -8.45 28.95
CA LEU A 472 20.83 -8.00 28.06
C LEU A 472 19.51 -7.74 28.80
N PHE A 473 18.81 -6.67 28.35
CA PHE A 473 17.45 -6.19 28.66
C PHE A 473 17.15 -5.66 30.09
N PRO A 474 16.39 -4.54 30.19
CA PRO A 474 15.53 -4.31 31.35
C PRO A 474 14.04 -4.08 31.01
N ARG A 475 13.20 -4.54 31.95
CA ARG A 475 11.76 -4.29 32.10
C ARG A 475 11.49 -2.90 32.72
N TYR A 476 10.27 -2.41 32.51
CA TYR A 476 9.65 -1.17 33.03
C TYR A 476 9.66 -0.98 34.56
N SER A 477 9.88 0.27 35.05
CA SER A 477 8.89 1.07 35.82
C SER A 477 9.37 2.50 36.16
N GLU A 478 8.49 3.46 35.87
CA GLU A 478 8.27 4.85 36.35
C GLU A 478 9.33 5.73 37.07
N SER A 479 9.32 7.00 36.62
CA SER A 479 9.31 8.27 37.39
C SER A 479 10.55 9.20 37.35
N LEU A 480 10.33 10.33 36.65
CA LEU A 480 10.79 11.72 36.87
C LEU A 480 12.01 12.29 36.10
N LYS A 481 11.65 13.21 35.20
CA LYS A 481 12.21 14.55 34.90
C LYS A 481 13.43 14.71 33.98
N ASN A 482 13.13 15.37 32.85
CA ASN A 482 13.87 16.41 32.14
C ASN A 482 15.37 16.22 31.87
N SER A 483 15.71 16.00 30.60
CA SER A 483 16.69 16.86 29.92
C SER A 483 16.55 16.76 28.40
N VAL A 484 16.35 17.91 27.78
CA VAL A 484 16.55 18.19 26.37
C VAL A 484 18.01 17.88 26.00
N THR A 485 18.26 17.19 24.89
CA THR A 485 19.44 17.46 24.04
C THR A 485 19.20 17.03 22.60
N THR A 486 19.34 18.03 21.75
CA THR A 486 19.53 18.02 20.30
C THR A 486 20.74 17.18 19.89
N ARG A 487 20.63 16.43 18.78
CA ARG A 487 21.80 16.02 17.99
C ARG A 487 21.51 16.11 16.49
N ASN A 488 22.19 17.09 15.88
CA ASN A 488 22.49 17.18 14.46
C ASN A 488 23.38 16.01 14.02
N SER A 489 23.22 15.57 12.78
CA SER A 489 24.33 15.07 11.97
C SER A 489 24.03 15.27 10.48
N ASP A 490 24.45 16.42 9.95
CA ASP A 490 24.77 16.66 8.54
C ASP A 490 26.03 15.88 8.17
N TRP A 491 26.01 15.01 7.15
CA TRP A 491 27.14 14.53 6.32
C TRP A 491 26.48 13.62 5.26
N TRP A 492 26.35 13.93 3.96
CA TRP A 492 27.33 14.40 2.98
C TRP A 492 26.67 15.17 1.82
N ALA A 493 27.26 16.31 1.45
CA ALA A 493 27.09 16.95 0.15
C ALA A 493 28.48 17.14 -0.48
N ARG A 494 28.69 16.55 -1.66
CA ARG A 494 29.65 16.94 -2.73
C ARG A 494 29.72 15.80 -3.76
N HIS A 495 28.93 15.89 -4.84
CA HIS A 495 29.35 16.14 -6.22
C HIS A 495 28.12 16.10 -7.12
#